data_AF-A0A353RR64-F1
#
_entry.id   AF-A0A353RR64-F1
#
_cell.length_a   1.000
_cell.length_b   1.000
_cell.length_c   1.000
_cell.angle_alpha   90.00
_cell.angle_beta   90.00
_cell.angle_gamma   90.00
#
_symmetry.space_group_name_H-M   'P 1'
#
loop_
_entity.id
_entity.type
_entity.pdbx_description
1 polymer ?
#
loop_
_entity_poly.entity_id
_entity_poly.type
_entity_poly.pdbx_seq_one_letter_code
_entity_poly.pdbx_strand_id
1 'polypeptide(L)' 'IKLIFGLALLILRIAGKLIGAFIGIGILILGILLSATLIGAIIGIPLIILGVILIVQAIF' A
#
# COMPACT_ATOMS: atom_id res chain seq x y z
N ILE A 1 17.84 20.60 19.48
CA ILE A 1 17.58 19.14 19.36
C ILE A 1 16.13 18.83 18.95
N LYS A 2 15.08 19.28 19.67
CA LYS A 2 13.68 18.88 19.39
C LYS A 2 13.16 19.19 17.96
N LEU A 3 13.62 20.27 17.33
CA LEU A 3 13.16 20.69 16.00
C LEU A 3 13.61 19.75 14.86
N ILE A 4 14.85 19.25 14.94
CA ILE A 4 15.45 18.36 13.93
C ILE A 4 14.74 17.01 13.92
N PHE A 5 14.45 16.46 15.10
CA PHE A 5 13.67 15.23 15.23
C PHE A 5 12.22 15.40 14.76
N GLY A 6 11.60 16.57 14.98
CA GLY A 6 10.26 16.86 14.46
C GLY A 6 10.20 16.88 12.93
N LEU A 7 11.19 17.52 12.29
CA LEU A 7 11.32 17.55 10.82
C LEU A 7 11.60 16.16 10.26
N ALA A 8 12.52 15.41 10.87
CA ALA A 8 12.81 14.03 10.46
C ALA A 8 11.58 13.13 10.59
N LEU A 9 10.81 13.26 11.68
CA LEU A 9 9.58 12.50 11.88
C LEU A 9 8.51 12.86 10.83
N LEU A 10 8.40 14.14 10.46
CA LEU A 10 7.47 14.60 9.44
C LEU A 10 7.82 14.03 8.05
N ILE A 11 9.10 14.08 7.68
CA ILE A 11 9.60 13.49 6.43
C ILE A 11 9.37 11.98 6.44
N LEU A 12 9.69 11.30 7.53
CA LEU A 12 9.52 9.84 7.66
C LEU A 12 8.04 9.45 7.58
N ARG A 13 7.13 10.24 8.16
CA ARG A 13 5.68 10.01 8.07
C ARG A 13 5.18 10.16 6.63
N ILE A 14 5.62 11.20 5.92
CA ILE A 14 5.24 11.42 4.52
C ILE A 14 5.81 10.31 3.63
N ALA A 15 7.10 9.97 3.81
CA ALA A 15 7.75 8.91 3.05
C ALA A 15 7.08 7.55 3.30
N GLY A 16 6.78 7.21 4.56
CA GLY A 16 6.09 5.96 4.91
C GLY A 16 4.70 5.85 4.27
N LYS A 17 3.91 6.94 4.31
CA LYS A 17 2.62 7.03 3.62
C LYS A 17 2.78 6.85 2.12
N LEU A 18 3.75 7.53 1.50
CA LEU A 18 3.98 7.45 0.06
C LEU A 18 4.38 6.03 -0.38
N ILE A 19 5.31 5.40 0.33
CA ILE A 19 5.76 4.02 0.05
C ILE A 19 4.61 3.04 0.21
N GLY A 20 3.83 3.16 1.29
CA GLY A 20 2.66 2.31 1.53
C GLY A 20 1.63 2.40 0.40
N ALA A 21 1.38 3.61 -0.12
CA ALA A 21 0.46 3.82 -1.23
C ALA A 21 0.96 3.12 -2.50
N PHE A 22 2.24 3.27 -2.86
CA PHE A 22 2.81 2.62 -4.04
C PHE A 22 2.79 1.09 -3.95
N ILE A 23 3.13 0.53 -2.79
CA ILE A 23 3.06 -0.91 -2.56
C ILE A 23 1.63 -1.41 -2.68
N GLY A 24 0.67 -0.71 -2.07
CA GLY A 24 -0.74 -1.04 -2.14
C GLY A 24 -1.26 -1.04 -3.59
N ILE A 25 -0.90 -0.02 -4.37
CA ILE A 25 -1.26 0.05 -5.80
C ILE A 25 -0.67 -1.13 -6.58
N GLY A 26 0.60 -1.46 -6.37
CA GLY A 26 1.24 -2.59 -7.03
C GLY A 26 0.56 -3.92 -6.73
N ILE A 27 0.24 -4.18 -5.45
CA ILE A 27 -0.46 -5.39 -5.01
C ILE A 27 -1.87 -5.46 -5.62
N LEU A 28 -2.57 -4.32 -5.68
CA LEU A 28 -3.92 -4.23 -6.24
C LEU A 28 -3.91 -4.58 -7.74
N ILE A 29 -2.95 -4.04 -8.50
CA ILE A 29 -2.77 -4.35 -9.93
C ILE A 29 -2.48 -5.84 -10.12
N LEU A 30 -1.55 -6.40 -9.35
CA LEU A 30 -1.23 -7.83 -9.41
C LEU A 30 -2.47 -8.69 -9.07
N GLY A 31 -3.21 -8.33 -8.03
CA GLY A 31 -4.43 -9.03 -7.63
C GLY A 31 -5.50 -9.03 -8.71
N ILE A 32 -5.70 -7.90 -9.40
CA ILE A 32 -6.60 -7.80 -10.56
C ILE A 32 -6.12 -8.73 -11.68
N LEU A 33 -4.82 -8.70 -12.00
CA LEU A 33 -4.26 -9.48 -13.09
C LEU A 33 -4.34 -10.99 -12.84
N LEU A 34 -4.06 -11.42 -11.61
CA LEU A 34 -4.20 -12.81 -11.15
C LEU A 34 -5.66 -13.28 -11.21
N SER A 35 -6.59 -12.39 -10.83
CA SER A 35 -8.04 -12.69 -10.84
C SER A 35 -8.61 -12.87 -12.24
N ALA A 36 -7.86 -12.55 -13.31
CA ALA A 36 -8.26 -12.83 -14.68
C ALA A 36 -8.37 -14.34 -14.98
N THR A 37 -7.81 -15.19 -14.11
CA THR A 37 -7.91 -16.66 -14.21
C THR A 37 -8.73 -17.22 -13.05
N LEU A 38 -9.49 -18.31 -13.27
CA LEU A 38 -10.31 -18.93 -12.23
C LEU A 38 -9.48 -19.38 -11.02
N ILE A 39 -8.27 -19.90 -11.28
CA ILE A 39 -7.33 -20.35 -10.23
C ILE A 39 -6.70 -19.15 -9.53
N GLY A 40 -6.30 -18.14 -10.31
CA GLY A 40 -5.67 -16.94 -9.77
C GLY A 40 -6.64 -16.07 -8.97
N ALA A 41 -7.96 -16.15 -9.18
CA ALA A 41 -8.95 -15.44 -8.37
C ALA A 41 -8.93 -15.84 -6.89
N ILE A 42 -8.59 -17.09 -6.57
CA ILE A 42 -8.49 -17.58 -5.18
C ILE A 42 -7.44 -16.78 -4.39
N ILE A 43 -6.34 -16.40 -5.06
CA ILE A 43 -5.24 -15.62 -4.47
C ILE A 43 -5.40 -14.13 -4.74
N GLY A 44 -5.93 -13.78 -5.91
CA GLY A 44 -6.08 -12.42 -6.42
C GLY A 44 -7.10 -11.61 -5.64
N ILE A 45 -8.24 -12.20 -5.26
CA ILE A 45 -9.26 -11.51 -4.44
C ILE A 45 -8.68 -11.09 -3.07
N PRO A 46 -8.02 -11.98 -2.29
CA PRO A 46 -7.29 -11.58 -1.08
C PRO A 46 -6.24 -10.49 -1.32
N LEU A 47 -5.49 -10.57 -2.43
CA LEU A 47 -4.48 -9.57 -2.78
C LEU A 47 -5.13 -8.20 -3.04
N ILE A 48 -6.25 -8.14 -3.75
CA ILE A 48 -6.96 -6.88 -4.01
C ILE A 48 -7.39 -6.25 -2.69
N ILE A 49 -7.95 -7.04 -1.77
CA ILE A 49 -8.36 -6.55 -0.44
C ILE A 49 -7.15 -5.99 0.32
N LEU A 50 -6.03 -6.71 0.34
CA LEU A 50 -4.78 -6.23 0.96
C LEU A 50 -4.29 -4.93 0.32
N GLY A 51 -4.28 -4.85 -1.01
CA GLY A 51 -3.86 -3.67 -1.75
C GLY A 51 -4.71 -2.44 -1.39
N VAL A 52 -6.04 -2.61 -1.33
CA VAL A 52 -6.98 -1.55 -0.93
C VAL A 52 -6.72 -1.11 0.52
N ILE A 53 -6.56 -2.06 1.45
CA ILE A 53 -6.28 -1.74 2.86
C ILE A 53 -4.98 -0.93 3.00
N LEU A 54 -3.93 -1.32 2.28
CA LEU A 54 -2.65 -0.60 2.31
C LEU A 54 -2.76 0.82 1.74
N ILE A 55 -3.51 1.00 0.66
CA ILE A 55 -3.76 2.35 0.11
C ILE A 55 -4.54 3.21 1.10
N VAL A 56 -5.58 2.66 1.73
CA VAL A 56 -6.37 3.37 2.75
C VAL A 56 -5.49 3.77 3.93
N GLN A 57 -4.71 2.84 4.50
CA GLN A 57 -3.78 3.16 5.60
C GLN A 57 -2.68 4.15 5.20
N ALA A 58 -2.26 4.13 3.93
CA ALA A 58 -1.28 5.06 3.42
C ALA A 58 -1.83 6.47 3.19
N ILE A 59 -3.13 6.61 2.91
CA ILE A 59 -3.78 7.91 2.66
C ILE A 59 -4.28 8.54 3.97
N PHE A 60 -4.89 7.74 4.84
CA PHE A 60 -5.44 8.19 6.13
C PHE A 60 -4.37 8.10 7.23
#